data_AF-A0A011WRF0-F1
#
_entry.id   AF-A0A011WRF0-F1
#
_cell.length_a   1.000
_cell.length_b   1.000
_cell.length_c   1.000
_cell.angle_alpha   90.00
_cell.angle_beta   90.00
_cell.angle_gamma   90.00
#
_symmetry.space_group_name_H-M   'P 1'
#
loop_
_entity.id
_entity.type
_entity.pdbx_description
1 polymer ?
#
loop_
_entity_poly.entity_id
_entity_poly.type
_entity_poly.pdbx_seq_one_letter_code
_entity_poly.pdbx_strand_id
1 'polypeptide(L)'
;MTASVVTDFYRDGITSFIIVSSDSDFWGLIKSLPDAQFLVMYEYEKIGSAIQSALTQHGIYYCAIDDFCTAGTEELKRTVLFAELEKHFPTICGESPLELTHKIYEATRVTATKKEMENFCTRYVKTLRLKLDAEGKFVIEIQK
;
A
#
# COMPACT_ATOMS: atom_id res chain seq x y z
N MET A 1 10.27 -4.27 -16.48
CA MET A 1 10.20 -2.78 -16.51
C MET A 1 10.94 -2.19 -17.71
N THR A 2 12.16 -2.67 -18.03
CA THR A 2 13.04 -2.10 -19.08
C THR A 2 12.52 -2.15 -20.52
N ALA A 3 11.85 -3.23 -20.94
CA ALA A 3 11.42 -3.36 -22.34
C ALA A 3 10.28 -2.39 -22.74
N SER A 4 9.40 -2.03 -21.80
CA SER A 4 8.31 -1.08 -22.06
C SER A 4 8.83 0.33 -22.23
N VAL A 5 9.66 0.82 -21.30
CA VAL A 5 10.22 2.19 -21.33
C VAL A 5 11.01 2.46 -22.62
N VAL A 6 11.82 1.49 -23.08
CA VAL A 6 12.57 1.61 -24.33
C VAL A 6 11.62 1.67 -25.54
N THR A 7 10.54 0.89 -25.53
CA THR A 7 9.52 0.94 -26.59
C THR A 7 8.83 2.30 -26.58
N ASP A 8 8.39 2.78 -25.41
CA ASP A 8 7.70 4.06 -25.26
C ASP A 8 8.58 5.23 -25.75
N PHE A 9 9.90 5.17 -25.50
CA PHE A 9 10.84 6.19 -25.99
C PHE A 9 11.01 6.16 -27.51
N TYR A 10 11.39 5.01 -28.08
CA TYR A 10 11.74 4.93 -29.50
C TYR A 10 10.53 4.87 -30.45
N ARG A 11 9.41 4.31 -30.00
CA ARG A 11 8.20 4.15 -30.82
C ARG A 11 7.19 5.25 -30.58
N ASP A 12 6.92 5.55 -29.32
CA ASP A 12 5.78 6.40 -28.95
C ASP A 12 6.19 7.85 -28.67
N GLY A 13 7.50 8.15 -28.78
CA GLY A 13 8.04 9.50 -28.66
C GLY A 13 8.00 10.07 -27.25
N ILE A 14 7.85 9.21 -26.22
CA ILE A 14 7.86 9.63 -24.83
C ILE A 14 9.30 9.94 -24.43
N THR A 15 9.60 11.19 -24.10
CA THR A 15 10.99 11.64 -23.81
C THR A 15 11.32 11.76 -22.32
N SER A 16 10.32 11.67 -21.44
CA SER A 16 10.46 11.99 -20.02
C SER A 16 9.83 10.91 -19.16
N PHE A 17 10.53 10.45 -18.13
CA PHE A 17 10.11 9.34 -17.28
C PHE A 17 10.29 9.65 -15.80
N ILE A 18 9.34 9.18 -14.99
CA ILE A 18 9.47 9.12 -13.52
C ILE A 18 9.77 7.67 -13.16
N ILE A 19 10.90 7.45 -12.51
CA ILE A 19 11.33 6.14 -12.03
C ILE A 19 11.14 6.10 -10.52
N VAL A 20 10.39 5.11 -10.05
CA VAL A 20 10.05 4.89 -8.65
C VAL A 20 10.45 3.44 -8.33
N SER A 21 11.57 3.23 -7.63
CA SER A 21 12.17 1.89 -7.46
C SER A 21 12.97 1.73 -6.18
N SER A 22 12.82 0.58 -5.52
CA SER A 22 13.61 0.16 -4.34
C SER A 22 15.03 -0.26 -4.67
N ASP A 23 15.26 -0.68 -5.91
CA ASP A 23 16.50 -1.31 -6.33
C ASP A 23 17.23 -0.42 -7.34
N SER A 24 18.55 -0.56 -7.39
CA SER A 24 19.44 0.22 -8.27
C SER A 24 19.37 -0.14 -9.76
N ASP A 25 18.58 -1.14 -10.12
CA ASP A 25 18.51 -1.71 -11.49
C ASP A 25 17.98 -0.73 -12.54
N PHE A 26 17.46 0.43 -12.13
CA PHE A 26 17.12 1.51 -13.05
C PHE A 26 18.33 2.18 -13.71
N TRP A 27 19.54 2.02 -13.17
CA TRP A 27 20.72 2.68 -13.74
C TRP A 27 21.08 2.15 -15.13
N GLY A 28 20.87 0.84 -15.36
CA GLY A 28 21.03 0.25 -16.70
C GLY A 28 20.04 0.83 -17.71
N LEU A 29 18.82 1.14 -17.28
CA LEU A 29 17.79 1.78 -18.11
C LEU A 29 18.18 3.21 -18.48
N ILE A 30 18.59 4.02 -17.51
CA ILE A 30 19.05 5.41 -17.74
C ILE A 30 20.20 5.43 -18.75
N LYS A 31 21.18 4.52 -18.62
CA LYS A 31 22.29 4.40 -19.57
C LYS A 31 21.86 4.03 -20.99
N SER A 32 20.77 3.27 -21.13
CA SER A 32 20.27 2.84 -22.44
C SER A 32 19.50 3.93 -23.19
N LEU A 33 19.14 5.02 -22.50
CA LEU A 33 18.33 6.12 -23.02
C LEU A 33 18.99 7.48 -22.69
N PRO A 34 20.15 7.80 -23.29
CA PRO A 34 20.94 8.97 -22.92
C PRO A 34 20.24 10.31 -23.20
N ASP A 35 19.32 10.33 -24.16
CA ASP A 35 18.57 11.54 -24.56
C ASP A 35 17.23 11.68 -23.83
N ALA A 36 16.87 10.74 -22.97
CA ALA A 36 15.66 10.80 -22.17
C ALA A 36 15.88 11.62 -20.88
N GLN A 37 14.82 12.28 -20.42
CA GLN A 37 14.81 13.00 -19.15
C GLN A 37 14.25 12.10 -18.05
N PHE A 38 14.90 12.12 -16.89
CA PHE A 38 14.52 11.29 -15.75
C PHE A 38 14.32 12.09 -14.47
N LEU A 39 13.29 11.70 -13.72
CA LEU A 39 13.15 11.98 -12.29
C LEU A 39 13.22 10.64 -11.54
N VAL A 40 14.12 10.51 -10.57
CA VAL A 40 14.31 9.26 -9.81
C VAL A 40 13.85 9.43 -8.36
N MET A 41 12.93 8.58 -7.94
CA MET A 41 12.45 8.49 -6.56
C MET A 41 12.92 7.18 -5.94
N TYR A 42 13.59 7.25 -4.80
CA TYR A 42 14.16 6.09 -4.08
C TYR A 42 13.79 6.10 -2.59
N GLU A 43 13.88 4.95 -1.94
CA GLU A 43 13.70 4.82 -0.49
C GLU A 43 14.86 5.43 0.30
N TYR A 44 14.54 6.31 1.24
CA TYR A 44 15.53 7.04 2.05
C TYR A 44 16.53 6.11 2.73
N GLU A 45 16.06 4.99 3.30
CA GLU A 45 16.91 4.06 4.06
C GLU A 45 17.76 3.13 3.17
N LYS A 46 17.47 3.03 1.87
CA LYS A 46 18.12 2.05 0.98
C LYS A 46 19.11 2.64 -0.01
N ILE A 47 19.47 3.93 0.11
CA ILE A 47 20.36 4.55 -0.87
C ILE A 47 21.85 4.37 -0.56
N GLY A 48 22.57 3.82 -1.53
CA GLY A 48 24.04 3.86 -1.56
C GLY A 48 24.56 5.20 -2.09
N SER A 49 25.61 5.74 -1.46
CA SER A 49 26.28 7.00 -1.86
C SER A 49 26.73 7.04 -3.32
N ALA A 50 27.03 5.87 -3.91
CA ALA A 50 27.40 5.71 -5.31
C ALA A 50 26.27 6.14 -6.27
N ILE A 51 25.01 5.84 -5.93
CA ILE A 51 23.85 6.14 -6.78
C ILE A 51 23.55 7.64 -6.77
N GLN A 52 23.58 8.28 -5.59
CA GLN A 52 23.41 9.74 -5.49
C GLN A 52 24.48 10.48 -6.28
N SER A 53 25.74 10.02 -6.16
CA SER A 53 26.86 10.62 -6.88
C SER A 53 26.68 10.48 -8.39
N ALA A 54 26.26 9.31 -8.86
CA ALA A 54 26.00 9.06 -10.28
C ALA A 54 24.86 9.93 -10.82
N LEU A 55 23.74 10.02 -10.10
CA LEU A 55 22.59 10.86 -10.49
C LEU A 55 22.98 12.34 -10.55
N THR A 56 23.69 12.83 -9.53
CA THR A 56 24.19 14.21 -9.48
C THR A 56 25.14 14.51 -10.63
N GLN A 57 26.11 13.62 -10.89
CA GLN A 57 27.10 13.79 -11.96
C GLN A 57 26.45 13.88 -13.34
N HIS A 58 25.36 13.14 -13.57
CA HIS A 58 24.65 13.11 -14.84
C HIS A 58 23.52 14.15 -14.92
N GLY A 59 23.39 15.03 -13.91
CA GLY A 59 22.37 16.08 -13.89
C GLY A 59 20.93 15.56 -13.79
N ILE A 60 20.74 14.37 -13.23
CA ILE A 60 19.44 13.72 -13.11
C ILE A 60 18.80 14.14 -11.79
N TYR A 61 17.56 14.64 -11.86
CA TYR A 61 16.81 15.02 -10.67
C TYR A 61 16.41 13.78 -9.87
N TYR A 62 16.55 13.87 -8.54
CA TYR A 62 16.17 12.80 -7.65
C TYR A 62 15.61 13.31 -6.32
N CYS A 63 14.77 12.49 -5.68
CA CYS A 63 14.32 12.71 -4.32
C CYS A 63 14.14 11.39 -3.57
N ALA A 64 14.17 11.48 -2.24
CA ALA A 64 13.90 10.35 -1.36
C ALA A 64 12.40 10.29 -1.01
N ILE A 65 11.88 9.09 -0.85
CA ILE A 65 10.60 8.78 -0.22
C ILE A 65 10.83 7.86 0.99
N ASP A 66 9.87 7.80 1.90
CA ASP A 66 10.02 7.08 3.18
C ASP A 66 10.09 5.54 2.99
N ASP A 67 9.11 4.94 2.30
CA ASP A 67 9.01 3.51 1.98
C ASP A 67 8.15 3.37 0.69
N PHE A 68 8.41 2.37 -0.15
CA PHE A 68 7.51 1.94 -1.22
C PHE A 68 6.21 1.27 -0.70
N CYS A 69 5.81 1.56 0.55
CA CYS A 69 4.67 0.98 1.24
C CYS A 69 4.70 -0.55 1.28
N THR A 70 5.86 -1.17 1.56
CA THR A 70 5.96 -2.63 1.59
C THR A 70 5.93 -3.22 3.01
N ALA A 71 6.46 -2.51 4.02
CA ALA A 71 6.58 -3.00 5.38
C ALA A 71 5.61 -2.30 6.35
N GLY A 72 4.32 -2.61 6.26
CA GLY A 72 3.32 -2.10 7.22
C GLY A 72 1.90 -1.98 6.69
N THR A 73 1.69 -2.19 5.39
CA THR A 73 0.37 -2.10 4.77
C THR A 73 -0.63 -3.09 5.34
N GLU A 74 -0.22 -4.31 5.72
CA GLU A 74 -1.14 -5.28 6.30
C GLU A 74 -1.62 -4.91 7.71
N GLU A 75 -0.73 -4.36 8.54
CA GLU A 75 -1.14 -3.88 9.87
C GLU A 75 -1.99 -2.62 9.78
N LEU A 76 -1.66 -1.71 8.87
CA LEU A 76 -2.46 -0.52 8.59
C LEU A 76 -3.85 -0.91 8.06
N LYS A 77 -3.92 -1.80 7.07
CA LYS A 77 -5.18 -2.35 6.54
C LYS A 77 -6.02 -2.93 7.67
N ARG A 78 -5.43 -3.79 8.51
CA ARG A 78 -6.13 -4.41 9.63
C ARG A 78 -6.65 -3.37 10.63
N THR A 79 -5.82 -2.38 10.95
CA THR A 79 -6.18 -1.30 11.89
C THR A 79 -7.35 -0.48 11.37
N VAL A 80 -7.32 -0.11 10.10
CA VAL A 80 -8.39 0.64 9.43
C VAL A 80 -9.68 -0.19 9.37
N LEU A 81 -9.59 -1.47 9.00
CA LEU A 81 -10.76 -2.37 8.94
C LEU A 81 -11.39 -2.59 10.33
N PHE A 82 -10.59 -2.71 11.40
CA PHE A 82 -11.11 -2.83 12.76
C PHE A 82 -11.75 -1.54 13.25
N ALA A 83 -11.11 -0.39 13.01
CA ALA A 83 -11.68 0.90 13.38
C ALA A 83 -13.02 1.15 12.69
N GLU A 84 -13.20 0.71 11.45
CA GLU A 84 -14.50 0.80 10.77
C GLU A 84 -15.50 -0.21 11.32
N LEU A 85 -15.11 -1.46 11.58
CA LEU A 85 -15.98 -2.47 12.20
C LEU A 85 -16.52 -2.01 13.56
N GLU A 86 -15.69 -1.37 14.39
CA GLU A 86 -16.09 -0.87 15.72
C GLU A 86 -17.19 0.21 15.63
N LYS A 87 -17.25 1.00 14.55
CA LYS A 87 -18.33 1.98 14.33
C LYS A 87 -19.70 1.34 14.14
N HIS A 88 -19.74 0.08 13.69
CA HIS A 88 -20.97 -0.66 13.49
C HIS A 88 -21.48 -1.38 14.74
N PHE A 89 -20.70 -1.45 15.82
CA PHE A 89 -21.10 -2.14 17.06
C PHE A 89 -22.46 -1.71 17.63
N PRO A 90 -22.84 -0.40 17.63
CA PRO A 90 -24.14 0.02 18.15
C PRO A 90 -25.34 -0.52 17.36
N THR A 91 -25.16 -0.87 16.07
CA THR A 91 -26.23 -1.31 15.16
C THR A 91 -26.04 -2.73 14.66
N ILE A 92 -25.07 -3.48 15.18
CA ILE A 92 -24.65 -4.77 14.61
C ILE A 92 -25.70 -5.88 14.77
N CYS A 93 -26.60 -5.75 15.75
CA CYS A 93 -27.63 -6.74 16.01
C CYS A 93 -28.60 -6.83 14.83
N GLY A 94 -28.61 -7.98 14.16
CA GLY A 94 -29.47 -8.22 12.98
C GLY A 94 -28.79 -7.97 11.64
N GLU A 95 -27.55 -7.47 11.62
CA GLU A 95 -26.78 -7.34 10.38
C GLU A 95 -26.17 -8.69 9.94
N SER A 96 -26.15 -8.93 8.62
CA SER A 96 -25.44 -10.07 8.04
C SER A 96 -23.93 -9.85 8.15
N PRO A 97 -23.15 -10.79 8.72
CA PRO A 97 -21.69 -10.66 8.82
C PRO A 97 -21.00 -10.45 7.47
N LEU A 98 -21.54 -11.05 6.39
CA LEU A 98 -20.99 -10.92 5.06
C LEU A 98 -21.25 -9.52 4.48
N GLU A 99 -22.48 -9.02 4.58
CA GLU A 99 -22.86 -7.69 4.11
C GLU A 99 -22.11 -6.60 4.88
N LEU A 100 -22.01 -6.75 6.20
CA LEU A 100 -21.22 -5.85 7.05
C LEU A 100 -19.75 -5.83 6.61
N THR A 101 -19.16 -7.00 6.33
CA THR A 101 -17.79 -7.08 5.81
C THR A 101 -17.67 -6.31 4.49
N HIS A 102 -18.60 -6.49 3.54
CA HIS A 102 -18.58 -5.74 2.28
C HIS A 102 -18.66 -4.22 2.49
N LYS A 103 -19.57 -3.75 3.36
CA LYS A 103 -19.70 -2.32 3.70
C LYS A 103 -18.39 -1.75 4.26
N ILE A 104 -17.73 -2.49 5.15
CA ILE A 104 -16.46 -2.06 5.76
C ILE A 104 -15.37 -1.90 4.70
N TYR A 105 -15.20 -2.88 3.80
CA TYR A 105 -14.21 -2.79 2.73
C TYR A 105 -14.52 -1.65 1.74
N GLU A 106 -15.80 -1.40 1.45
CA GLU A 106 -16.23 -0.27 0.61
C GLU A 106 -15.94 1.08 1.27
N ALA A 107 -16.29 1.25 2.55
CA ALA A 107 -16.09 2.48 3.31
C ALA A 107 -14.60 2.81 3.48
N THR A 108 -13.77 1.80 3.74
CA THR A 108 -12.33 1.97 3.97
C THR A 108 -11.51 2.07 2.69
N ARG A 109 -12.10 1.72 1.53
CA ARG A 109 -11.42 1.63 0.22
C ARG A 109 -10.20 0.71 0.23
N VAL A 110 -10.12 -0.22 1.19
CA VAL A 110 -9.06 -1.22 1.25
C VAL A 110 -9.28 -2.21 0.12
N THR A 111 -8.28 -2.38 -0.75
CA THR A 111 -8.35 -3.40 -1.81
C THR A 111 -8.07 -4.78 -1.22
N ALA A 112 -8.95 -5.74 -1.52
CA ALA A 112 -8.82 -7.12 -1.10
C ALA A 112 -9.44 -8.08 -2.13
N THR A 113 -8.92 -9.29 -2.17
CA THR A 113 -9.50 -10.43 -2.88
C THR A 113 -10.72 -10.96 -2.14
N LYS A 114 -11.60 -11.68 -2.83
CA LYS A 114 -12.77 -12.35 -2.21
C LYS A 114 -12.36 -13.24 -1.04
N LYS A 115 -11.25 -13.98 -1.19
CA LYS A 115 -10.71 -14.86 -0.15
C LYS A 115 -10.25 -14.10 1.09
N GLU A 116 -9.61 -12.94 0.93
CA GLU A 116 -9.21 -12.09 2.06
C GLU A 116 -10.43 -11.54 2.81
N MET A 117 -11.47 -11.11 2.09
CA MET A 117 -12.72 -10.67 2.70
C MET A 117 -13.42 -11.79 3.47
N GLU A 118 -13.51 -13.00 2.90
CA GLU A 118 -14.07 -14.18 3.55
C GLU A 118 -13.29 -14.56 4.82
N ASN A 119 -11.96 -14.50 4.75
CA ASN A 119 -11.08 -14.74 5.89
C ASN A 119 -11.30 -13.69 6.99
N PHE A 120 -11.39 -12.41 6.65
CA PHE A 120 -11.67 -11.33 7.62
C PHE A 120 -13.04 -11.52 8.28
N CYS A 121 -14.08 -11.79 7.49
CA CYS A 121 -15.43 -12.06 7.96
C CYS A 121 -15.44 -13.23 8.96
N THR A 122 -14.81 -14.35 8.58
CA THR A 122 -14.79 -15.58 9.40
C THR A 122 -13.97 -15.43 10.66
N ARG A 123 -12.82 -14.74 10.59
CA ARG A 123 -11.89 -14.64 11.71
C ARG A 123 -12.30 -13.59 12.73
N TYR A 124 -12.93 -12.49 12.32
CA TYR A 124 -13.16 -11.33 13.18
C TYR A 124 -14.63 -10.93 13.32
N VAL A 125 -15.41 -10.93 12.23
CA VAL A 125 -16.81 -10.48 12.27
C VAL A 125 -17.72 -11.55 12.86
N LYS A 126 -17.54 -12.82 12.49
CA LYS A 126 -18.33 -13.95 13.02
C LYS A 126 -17.94 -14.37 14.44
N THR A 127 -16.80 -13.91 14.93
CA THR A 127 -16.22 -14.30 16.23
C THR A 127 -16.33 -13.21 17.28
N LEU A 128 -17.04 -12.10 16.99
CA LEU A 128 -17.30 -11.03 17.95
C LEU A 128 -17.93 -11.59 19.23
N ARG A 129 -17.48 -11.09 20.38
CA ARG A 129 -17.96 -11.51 21.70
C ARG A 129 -18.42 -10.33 22.53
N LEU A 130 -19.34 -10.59 23.46
CA LEU A 130 -19.68 -9.65 24.51
C LEU A 130 -18.74 -9.84 25.70
N LYS A 131 -18.30 -8.72 26.27
CA LYS A 131 -17.46 -8.65 27.47
C LYS A 131 -18.02 -7.57 28.39
N LEU A 132 -17.73 -7.70 29.68
CA LEU A 132 -17.98 -6.63 30.65
C LEU A 132 -16.77 -5.70 30.69
N ASP A 133 -17.00 -4.40 30.54
CA ASP A 133 -15.98 -3.40 30.81
C ASP A 133 -15.75 -3.20 32.32
N ALA A 134 -14.82 -2.31 32.68
CA ALA A 134 -14.50 -2.01 34.07
C ALA A 134 -15.67 -1.37 34.85
N GLU A 135 -16.67 -0.84 34.15
CA GLU A 135 -17.88 -0.26 34.74
C GLU A 135 -19.03 -1.28 34.82
N GLY A 136 -18.81 -2.52 34.40
CA GLY A 136 -19.82 -3.58 34.38
C GLY A 136 -20.84 -3.46 33.25
N LYS A 137 -20.55 -2.69 32.19
CA LYS A 137 -21.39 -2.59 31.00
C LYS A 137 -20.97 -3.60 29.94
N PHE A 138 -21.94 -4.11 29.20
CA PHE A 138 -21.69 -4.99 28.06
C PHE A 138 -21.10 -4.19 26.89
N VAL A 139 -19.93 -4.62 26.42
CA VAL A 139 -19.24 -4.09 25.24
C VAL A 139 -18.91 -5.23 24.27
N ILE A 140 -18.87 -4.92 22.98
CA ILE A 140 -18.48 -5.88 21.93
C ILE A 140 -16.96 -5.83 21.78
N GLU A 141 -16.33 -7.00 21.68
CA GLU A 141 -14.88 -7.15 21.55
C GLU A 141 -14.53 -7.98 20.30
N ILE A 142 -13.55 -7.49 19.54
CA ILE A 142 -12.93 -8.22 18.42
C ILE A 142 -11.89 -9.20 18.97
N GLN A 143 -11.98 -10.47 18.59
CA GLN A 143 -10.99 -11.49 18.91
C GLN A 143 -9.77 -11.33 17.97
N LYS A 144 -8.68 -10.73 18.45
CA LYS A 144 -7.45 -10.44 17.67
C LYS A 144 -6.51 -11.65 17.60
#